data_AF-A0A2C9XQ19-F1
#
_entry.id   AF-A0A2C9XQ19-F1
#
_cell.length_a   1.000
_cell.length_b   1.000
_cell.length_c   1.000
_cell.angle_alpha   90.00
_cell.angle_beta   90.00
_cell.angle_gamma   90.00
#
_symmetry.space_group_name_H-M   'P 1'
#
loop_
_entity.id
_entity.type
_entity.pdbx_description
1 polymer ?
#
loop_
_entity_poly.entity_id
_entity_poly.type
_entity_poly.pdbx_seq_one_letter_code
_entity_poly.pdbx_strand_id
1 'polypeptide(L)'
;MTGYNPVLRGFGKNWWNSTGFVSGVINVGLIAIGLWTGASNLIAVRALLRNNRTNITRMVEKQILSKVGISVGGLLNSMINAAMAISASSVGGILAEGLDRADGRNDNYILA
;
A
#
# COMPACT_ATOMS: atom_id res chain seq x y z
N MET A 1 -12.67 24.61 2.29
CA MET A 1 -12.57 23.90 3.58
C MET A 1 -12.81 22.43 3.30
N THR A 2 -11.77 21.62 3.44
CA THR A 2 -11.70 20.20 3.06
C THR A 2 -12.59 19.41 4.02
N GLY A 3 -13.83 19.13 3.56
CA GLY A 3 -14.85 18.47 4.38
C GLY A 3 -14.45 17.04 4.72
N TYR A 4 -14.39 16.76 6.02
CA TYR A 4 -14.31 15.44 6.62
C TYR A 4 -15.29 14.46 5.95
N ASN A 5 -14.78 13.36 5.38
CA ASN A 5 -15.60 12.33 4.73
C ASN A 5 -16.00 11.24 5.75
N PRO A 6 -17.28 11.16 6.16
CA PRO A 6 -17.76 10.22 7.17
C PRO A 6 -17.72 8.74 6.72
N VAL A 7 -17.53 8.44 5.43
CA VAL A 7 -17.32 7.06 4.95
C VAL A 7 -15.97 6.50 5.43
N LEU A 8 -15.01 7.37 5.77
CA LEU A 8 -13.71 6.96 6.31
C LEU A 8 -13.81 6.41 7.75
N ARG A 9 -14.90 6.62 8.51
CA ARG A 9 -15.09 6.01 9.86
C ARG A 9 -15.40 4.48 9.82
N GLY A 10 -15.14 3.79 8.72
CA GLY A 10 -15.90 2.58 8.36
C GLY A 10 -15.31 1.21 8.69
N PHE A 11 -14.00 1.04 8.82
CA PHE A 11 -13.41 -0.31 8.88
C PHE A 11 -12.55 -0.47 10.11
N GLY A 12 -13.15 -0.69 11.29
CA GLY A 12 -12.40 -0.89 12.54
C GLY A 12 -11.20 -1.84 12.41
N LYS A 13 -10.32 -1.85 13.41
CA LYS A 13 -9.07 -2.63 13.38
C LYS A 13 -9.35 -4.12 13.28
N ASN A 14 -9.05 -4.70 12.12
CA ASN A 14 -9.23 -6.11 11.84
C ASN A 14 -7.93 -6.73 11.35
N TRP A 15 -7.77 -8.04 11.55
CA TRP A 15 -6.57 -8.75 11.09
C TRP A 15 -6.34 -8.58 9.57
N TRP A 16 -7.41 -8.48 8.79
CA TRP A 16 -7.38 -8.39 7.33
C TRP A 16 -7.07 -6.99 6.78
N ASN A 17 -7.17 -5.91 7.56
CA ASN A 17 -6.68 -4.57 7.16
C ASN A 17 -5.40 -4.16 7.88
N SER A 18 -4.79 -5.05 8.66
CA SER A 18 -3.47 -4.79 9.24
C SER A 18 -2.41 -4.62 8.14
N THR A 19 -1.46 -3.70 8.34
CA THR A 19 -0.34 -3.48 7.41
C THR A 19 0.47 -4.74 7.17
N GLY A 20 0.58 -5.63 8.17
CA GLY A 20 1.22 -6.93 8.05
C GLY A 20 0.51 -7.86 7.05
N PHE A 21 -0.81 -8.01 7.15
CA PHE A 21 -1.58 -8.81 6.20
C PHE A 21 -1.58 -8.20 4.80
N VAL A 22 -1.80 -6.89 4.71
CA VAL A 22 -1.80 -6.14 3.43
C VAL A 22 -0.45 -6.24 2.74
N SER A 23 0.66 -6.15 3.49
CA SER A 23 2.01 -6.37 2.95
C SER A 23 2.15 -7.74 2.29
N GLY A 24 1.64 -8.80 2.93
CA GLY A 24 1.60 -10.16 2.36
C GLY A 24 0.81 -10.22 1.04
N VAL A 25 -0.38 -9.63 1.03
CA VAL A 25 -1.24 -9.54 -0.17
C VAL A 25 -0.53 -8.81 -1.32
N ILE A 26 0.12 -7.67 -1.02
CA ILE A 26 0.88 -6.90 -2.02
C ILE A 26 2.09 -7.68 -2.52
N ASN A 27 2.82 -8.37 -1.64
CA ASN A 27 3.98 -9.19 -2.03
C ASN A 27 3.57 -10.29 -3.03
N VAL A 28 2.45 -10.98 -2.80
CA VAL A 28 1.91 -11.97 -3.76
C VAL A 28 1.57 -11.30 -5.09
N GLY A 29 0.97 -10.12 -5.06
CA GLY A 29 0.65 -9.34 -6.26
C GLY A 29 1.90 -8.92 -7.05
N LEU A 30 2.95 -8.46 -6.37
CA LEU A 30 4.23 -8.10 -6.99
C LEU A 30 4.90 -9.30 -7.67
N ILE A 31 4.91 -10.47 -7.02
CA ILE A 31 5.40 -11.72 -7.61
C ILE A 31 4.61 -12.05 -8.89
N ALA A 32 3.28 -11.94 -8.84
CA ALA A 32 2.42 -12.27 -9.98
C ALA A 32 2.65 -11.38 -11.21
N ILE A 33 3.09 -10.13 -11.02
CA ILE A 33 3.43 -9.22 -12.13
C ILE A 33 4.93 -9.20 -12.46
N GLY A 34 5.72 -10.14 -11.92
CA GLY A 34 7.15 -10.25 -12.20
C GLY A 34 8.00 -9.13 -11.59
N LEU A 35 7.46 -8.36 -10.64
CA LEU A 35 8.15 -7.27 -9.93
C LEU A 35 8.69 -7.75 -8.58
N TRP A 36 9.24 -8.96 -8.53
CA TRP A 36 9.90 -9.46 -7.34
C TRP A 36 11.29 -8.83 -7.21
N THR A 37 11.50 -8.09 -6.13
CA THR A 37 12.83 -7.62 -5.75
C THR A 37 13.14 -8.09 -4.36
N GLY A 38 14.15 -8.95 -4.20
CA GLY A 38 14.83 -9.14 -2.92
C GLY A 38 15.47 -7.81 -2.52
N ALA A 39 14.73 -6.99 -1.78
CA ALA A 39 15.06 -5.58 -1.57
C ALA A 39 16.20 -5.44 -0.56
N SER A 40 17.44 -5.45 -1.04
CA SER A 40 18.61 -5.06 -0.24
C SER A 40 19.04 -3.60 -0.48
N ASN A 41 18.48 -2.91 -1.49
CA ASN A 41 18.88 -1.54 -1.84
C ASN A 41 17.69 -0.59 -2.09
N LEU A 42 17.62 0.48 -1.30
CA LEU A 42 16.60 1.54 -1.36
C LEU A 42 16.52 2.23 -2.72
N ILE A 43 17.65 2.39 -3.42
CA ILE A 43 17.71 3.03 -4.75
C ILE A 43 16.94 2.18 -5.77
N ALA A 44 17.12 0.86 -5.75
CA ALA A 44 16.44 -0.05 -6.64
C ALA A 44 14.92 -0.06 -6.39
N VAL A 45 14.51 -0.04 -5.12
CA VAL A 45 13.08 0.07 -4.75
C VAL A 45 12.48 1.37 -5.28
N ARG A 46 13.14 2.51 -5.08
CA ARG A 46 12.65 3.81 -5.60
C ARG A 46 12.54 3.80 -7.13
N ALA A 47 13.53 3.23 -7.83
CA ALA A 47 13.49 3.09 -9.28
C ALA A 47 12.33 2.19 -9.72
N LEU A 48 12.12 1.05 -9.05
CA LEU A 48 11.01 0.14 -9.33
C LEU A 48 9.66 0.83 -9.15
N LEU A 49 9.46 1.52 -8.03
CA LEU A 49 8.20 2.23 -7.73
C LEU A 49 7.90 3.32 -8.75
N ARG A 50 8.92 4.07 -9.18
CA ARG A 50 8.77 5.13 -10.19
C ARG A 50 8.46 4.56 -11.57
N ASN A 51 9.26 3.58 -12.01
CA ASN A 51 9.16 3.05 -13.37
C ASN A 51 7.89 2.20 -13.57
N ASN A 52 7.40 1.57 -12.51
CA ASN A 52 6.24 0.67 -12.57
C ASN A 52 5.01 1.23 -11.87
N ARG A 53 4.98 2.55 -11.60
CA ARG A 53 3.93 3.21 -10.80
C ARG A 53 2.53 2.75 -11.18
N THR A 54 2.16 2.87 -12.45
CA THR A 54 0.82 2.49 -12.95
C THR A 54 0.51 1.02 -12.77
N ASN A 55 1.48 0.14 -12.98
CA ASN A 55 1.29 -1.30 -12.82
C ASN A 55 1.13 -1.67 -11.35
N ILE A 56 1.91 -1.05 -10.47
CA ILE A 56 1.85 -1.26 -9.03
C ILE A 56 0.54 -0.72 -8.46
N THR A 57 0.12 0.49 -8.82
CA THR A 57 -1.14 1.04 -8.30
C THR A 57 -2.34 0.21 -8.72
N ARG A 58 -2.43 -0.20 -10.00
CA ARG A 58 -3.49 -1.10 -10.48
C ARG A 58 -3.46 -2.46 -9.78
N MET A 59 -2.28 -3.03 -9.59
CA MET A 59 -2.12 -4.31 -8.89
C MET A 59 -2.54 -4.21 -7.42
N VAL A 60 -2.07 -3.18 -6.71
CA VAL A 60 -2.41 -2.95 -5.30
C VAL A 60 -3.90 -2.76 -5.13
N GLU A 61 -4.53 -1.93 -5.97
CA GLU A 61 -5.99 -1.73 -5.97
C GLU A 61 -6.75 -3.04 -6.18
N LYS A 62 -6.35 -3.82 -7.20
CA LYS A 62 -6.98 -5.11 -7.50
C LYS A 62 -6.83 -6.12 -6.36
N GLN A 63 -5.64 -6.21 -5.77
CA GLN A 63 -5.36 -7.18 -4.71
C GLN A 63 -6.07 -6.82 -3.41
N ILE A 64 -6.04 -5.54 -3.00
CA ILE A 64 -6.74 -5.09 -1.80
C ILE A 64 -8.25 -5.21 -2.01
N LEU A 65 -8.80 -4.78 -3.16
CA LEU A 65 -10.23 -4.96 -3.43
C LEU A 65 -10.64 -6.43 -3.40
N SER A 66 -9.81 -7.34 -3.96
CA SER A 66 -10.12 -8.77 -4.01
C SER A 66 -9.95 -9.51 -2.67
N LYS A 67 -9.01 -9.10 -1.82
CA LYS A 67 -8.65 -9.83 -0.59
C LYS A 67 -9.18 -9.18 0.67
N VAL A 68 -9.35 -7.87 0.64
CA VAL A 68 -9.76 -7.03 1.76
C VAL A 68 -11.17 -6.47 1.53
N GLY A 69 -11.61 -6.32 0.27
CA GLY A 69 -12.94 -5.79 -0.05
C GLY A 69 -13.02 -4.27 0.03
N ILE A 70 -11.89 -3.57 0.12
CA ILE A 70 -11.81 -2.12 0.26
C ILE A 70 -11.22 -1.50 -1.00
N SER A 71 -11.83 -0.39 -1.46
CA SER A 71 -11.24 0.44 -2.51
C SER A 71 -10.28 1.47 -1.90
N VAL A 72 -9.04 1.46 -2.38
CA VAL A 72 -7.96 2.39 -1.97
C VAL A 72 -7.56 3.37 -3.07
N GLY A 73 -8.32 3.44 -4.18
CA GLY A 73 -7.96 4.19 -5.39
C GLY A 73 -7.50 5.63 -5.14
N GLY A 74 -8.19 6.34 -4.25
CA GLY A 74 -7.85 7.72 -3.88
C GLY A 74 -6.52 7.88 -3.11
N LEU A 75 -5.99 6.81 -2.53
CA LEU A 75 -4.77 6.81 -1.72
C LEU A 75 -3.53 6.39 -2.49
N LEU A 76 -3.68 5.71 -3.64
CA LEU A 76 -2.58 5.04 -4.35
C LEU A 76 -1.43 5.99 -4.75
N ASN A 77 -1.74 7.23 -5.13
CA ASN A 77 -0.72 8.21 -5.47
C ASN A 77 0.08 8.67 -4.25
N SER A 78 -0.61 8.91 -3.13
CA SER A 78 0.01 9.27 -1.86
C SER A 78 0.81 8.10 -1.28
N MET A 79 0.32 6.87 -1.44
CA MET A 79 1.03 5.64 -1.08
C MET A 79 2.41 5.59 -1.74
N ILE A 80 2.51 5.80 -3.05
CA ILE A 80 3.81 5.76 -3.76
C ILE A 80 4.75 6.86 -3.25
N ASN A 81 4.22 8.05 -2.96
CA ASN A 81 5.03 9.14 -2.42
C ASN A 81 5.55 8.83 -1.01
N ALA A 82 4.69 8.30 -0.14
CA ALA A 82 5.07 7.87 1.20
C ALA A 82 6.06 6.69 1.17
N ALA A 83 5.83 5.72 0.29
CA ALA A 83 6.68 4.56 0.06
C ALA A 83 8.12 4.95 -0.29
N MET A 84 8.34 6.03 -1.05
CA MET A 84 9.69 6.50 -1.37
C MET A 84 10.49 7.00 -0.14
N ALA A 85 9.81 7.37 0.94
CA ALA A 85 10.40 7.89 2.17
C ALA A 85 10.59 6.81 3.26
N ILE A 86 10.06 5.60 3.04
CA ILE A 86 10.12 4.51 4.01
C ILE A 86 11.33 3.62 3.72
N SER A 87 12.08 3.28 4.77
CA SER A 87 13.12 2.27 4.74
C SER A 87 12.62 1.01 5.46
N ALA A 88 12.10 0.03 4.71
CA ALA A 88 11.65 -1.24 5.27
C ALA A 88 12.24 -2.45 4.51
N SER A 89 12.08 -3.64 5.09
CA SER A 89 12.69 -4.90 4.65
C SER A 89 12.13 -5.47 3.33
N SER A 90 10.98 -4.99 2.85
CA SER A 90 10.33 -5.49 1.63
C SER A 90 9.48 -4.43 0.93
N VAL A 91 9.34 -4.52 -0.39
CA VAL A 91 8.52 -3.60 -1.18
C VAL A 91 7.04 -3.64 -0.78
N GLY A 92 6.49 -4.82 -0.49
CA GLY A 92 5.12 -4.95 0.02
C GLY A 92 4.92 -4.25 1.36
N GLY A 93 5.90 -4.34 2.28
CA GLY A 93 5.86 -3.63 3.56
C GLY A 93 5.87 -2.12 3.38
N ILE A 94 6.76 -1.61 2.52
CA ILE A 94 6.86 -0.18 2.18
C ILE A 94 5.54 0.34 1.60
N LEU A 95 4.90 -0.42 0.70
CA LEU A 95 3.62 -0.04 0.09
C LEU A 95 2.46 -0.09 1.08
N ALA A 96 2.40 -1.10 1.94
CA ALA A 96 1.36 -1.21 2.97
C ALA A 96 1.47 -0.07 4.00
N GLU A 97 2.67 0.24 4.47
CA GLU A 97 2.91 1.40 5.35
C GLU A 97 2.66 2.72 4.60
N GLY A 98 2.97 2.79 3.31
CA GLY A 98 2.62 3.94 2.47
C GLY A 98 1.11 4.18 2.40
N LEU A 99 0.28 3.13 2.41
CA LEU A 99 -1.19 3.25 2.46
C LEU A 99 -1.69 3.75 3.81
N ASP A 100 -1.17 3.20 4.91
CA ASP A 100 -1.50 3.62 6.28
C ASP A 100 -1.12 5.10 6.53
N ARG A 101 0.03 5.54 6.01
CA ARG A 101 0.38 6.97 6.01
C ARG A 101 -0.54 7.82 5.13
N ALA A 102 -0.99 7.27 4.00
CA ALA A 102 -1.84 7.98 3.04
C ALA A 102 -3.28 8.17 3.52
N ASP A 103 -3.80 7.27 4.35
CA ASP A 103 -5.13 7.42 4.96
C ASP A 103 -5.17 8.42 6.13
N GLY A 104 -3.99 8.80 6.65
CA GLY A 104 -3.79 9.84 7.64
C GLY A 104 -3.87 9.38 9.09
N ARG A 105 -3.94 8.06 9.38
CA ARG A 105 -4.01 7.53 10.75
C ARG A 105 -2.68 6.98 11.24
N ASN A 106 -1.92 6.33 10.38
CA ASN A 106 -0.62 5.74 10.70
C ASN A 106 -0.68 4.85 11.96
N ASP A 107 -1.63 3.91 11.98
CA ASP A 107 -1.97 3.11 13.16
C ASP A 107 -1.80 1.59 12.96
N ASN A 108 -1.07 1.22 11.91
CA ASN A 108 -0.82 -0.13 11.41
C ASN A 108 -2.03 -0.82 10.76
N TYR A 109 -3.03 -0.05 10.36
CA TYR A 109 -4.18 -0.56 9.61
C TYR A 109 -4.49 0.38 8.46
N ILE A 110 -4.96 -0.17 7.33
CA ILE A 110 -5.45 0.65 6.23
C ILE A 110 -6.93 0.99 6.44
N LEU A 111 -7.26 2.27 6.34
CA LEU A 111 -8.62 2.82 6.37
C LEU A 111 -9.41 2.47 7.64
N ALA A 112 -8.73 2.33 8.79
CA ALA A 112 -9.33 1.86 10.03
C ALA A 112 -9.74 2.93 11.01
#